data_AF-A0ABD0TS50-F1
#
_entry.id   AF-A0ABD0TS50-F1
#
_cell.length_a   1.000
_cell.length_b   1.000
_cell.length_c   1.000
_cell.angle_alpha   90.00
_cell.angle_beta   90.00
_cell.angle_gamma   90.00
#
_symmetry.space_group_name_H-M   'P 1'
#
loop_
_entity.id
_entity.type
_entity.pdbx_description
1 polymer ?
#
loop_
_entity_poly.entity_id
_entity_poly.type
_entity_poly.pdbx_seq_one_letter_code
_entity_poly.pdbx_strand_id
1 'polypeptide(L)'
;MKNKSPLTLKYIKIIRSFLRPPGGWPSEVFGEKLSLAIRFHRVTLPFHTSLIVIGGFYHLYDNVHRLSFLEFGHIIITTLLAMVTVLRSVLPNLQKFNSLLSKFINDFHLMHFTHKGEYFEKMNKMVDLISNYYTMVSTCMMYVGMLMFNIGPTFNNVRNTVFLKTENYSMEYSVYYSYPGFKPLDYVTIASIYNCYLSYNCSTLLCGFDLLLFLMIFQTIGHVYILRHNLENFPSPNNKIMLTFLGDKYRNKEGCICEKFDPEENKLVSLKLAECIEHHKIIISFTDDLSQIFGPILAFNYFFHLVSCCLLLLECSEGVRKP
;
A
#
# COMPACT_ATOMS: atom_id res chain seq x y z
N MET A 1 -29.28 15.63 -2.06
CA MET A 1 -28.11 15.53 -1.16
C MET A 1 -26.86 15.71 -2.00
N LYS A 2 -25.96 16.66 -1.68
CA LYS A 2 -24.69 16.80 -2.42
C LYS A 2 -23.95 15.47 -2.34
N ASN A 3 -23.68 14.81 -3.48
CA ASN A 3 -22.84 13.63 -3.56
C ASN A 3 -21.51 13.94 -2.88
N LYS A 4 -21.31 13.44 -1.66
CA LYS A 4 -20.03 13.54 -0.97
C LYS A 4 -19.08 12.65 -1.77
N SER A 5 -18.10 13.26 -2.43
CA SER A 5 -17.04 12.50 -3.09
C SER A 5 -16.07 11.99 -2.03
N PRO A 6 -15.62 10.73 -2.10
CA PRO A 6 -14.56 10.21 -1.21
C PRO A 6 -13.28 11.05 -1.26
N LEU A 7 -13.03 11.79 -2.35
CA LEU A 7 -11.91 12.73 -2.47
C LEU A 7 -11.91 13.84 -1.40
N THR A 8 -13.05 14.10 -0.76
CA THR A 8 -13.18 15.10 0.31
C THR A 8 -12.75 14.59 1.69
N LEU A 9 -12.59 13.28 1.85
CA LEU A 9 -12.19 12.63 3.10
C LEU A 9 -10.78 13.04 3.52
N LYS A 10 -10.58 13.19 4.83
CA LYS A 10 -9.32 13.69 5.40
C LYS A 10 -8.14 12.77 5.04
N TYR A 11 -8.29 11.47 5.19
CA TYR A 11 -7.23 10.50 4.86
C TYR A 11 -6.87 10.50 3.36
N ILE A 12 -7.85 10.58 2.46
CA ILE A 12 -7.60 10.70 1.02
C ILE A 12 -6.85 12.00 0.70
N LYS A 13 -7.21 13.12 1.34
CA LYS A 13 -6.48 14.39 1.17
C LYS A 13 -5.02 14.30 1.64
N ILE A 14 -4.75 13.60 2.74
CA ILE A 14 -3.38 13.39 3.24
C ILE A 14 -2.57 12.57 2.24
N ILE A 15 -3.12 11.47 1.74
CA ILE A 15 -2.42 10.63 0.74
C ILE A 15 -2.12 11.41 -0.53
N ARG A 16 -3.10 12.18 -0.99
CA ARG A 16 -2.94 13.07 -2.13
C ARG A 16 -1.83 14.10 -1.96
N SER A 17 -1.65 14.64 -0.74
CA SER A 17 -0.67 15.71 -0.52
C SER A 17 0.77 15.21 -0.69
N PHE A 18 1.08 13.99 -0.26
CA PHE A 18 2.44 13.45 -0.35
C PHE A 18 2.68 12.55 -1.57
N LEU A 19 1.66 11.97 -2.20
CA LEU A 19 1.82 11.22 -3.46
C LEU A 19 1.82 12.13 -4.70
N ARG A 20 1.31 13.36 -4.62
CA ARG A 20 1.30 14.28 -5.77
C ARG A 20 2.70 14.77 -6.17
N PRO A 21 3.60 15.18 -5.26
CA PRO A 21 4.95 15.63 -5.62
C PRO A 21 5.76 14.62 -6.44
N PRO A 22 5.85 13.31 -6.08
CA PRO A 22 6.52 12.32 -6.92
C PRO A 22 5.73 11.94 -8.19
N GLY A 23 4.54 12.52 -8.40
CA GLY A 23 3.66 12.15 -9.50
C GLY A 23 2.92 10.82 -9.30
N GLY A 24 2.92 10.29 -8.08
CA GLY A 24 2.25 9.03 -7.70
C GLY A 24 0.72 9.09 -7.72
N TRP A 25 0.14 10.27 -7.49
CA TRP A 25 -1.31 10.47 -7.54
C TRP A 25 -1.78 10.86 -8.96
N PRO A 26 -2.71 10.12 -9.59
CA PRO A 26 -3.18 10.39 -10.93
C PRO A 26 -4.25 11.48 -10.95
N SER A 27 -3.84 12.72 -10.67
CA SER A 27 -4.70 13.91 -10.66
C SER A 27 -5.51 14.09 -11.94
N GLU A 28 -4.98 13.68 -13.09
CA GLU A 28 -5.62 13.82 -14.41
C GLU A 28 -6.95 13.06 -14.51
N VAL A 29 -7.02 11.89 -13.88
CA VAL A 29 -8.21 11.03 -13.87
C VAL A 29 -9.36 11.67 -13.09
N PHE A 30 -9.02 12.50 -12.11
CA PHE A 30 -9.98 13.20 -11.26
C PHE A 30 -10.25 14.65 -11.72
N GLY A 31 -9.80 15.00 -12.93
CA GLY A 31 -10.01 16.35 -13.50
C GLY A 31 -9.18 17.45 -12.85
N GLU A 32 -8.14 17.10 -12.09
CA GLU A 32 -7.27 18.07 -11.42
C GLU A 32 -6.14 18.54 -12.33
N LYS A 33 -5.85 19.85 -12.29
CA LYS A 33 -4.72 20.42 -13.02
C LYS A 33 -3.40 19.92 -12.43
N LEU A 34 -2.61 19.26 -13.26
CA LEU A 34 -1.25 18.84 -12.93
C LEU A 34 -0.26 19.79 -13.61
N SER A 35 0.74 20.27 -12.87
CA SER A 35 1.78 21.10 -13.45
C SER A 35 2.64 20.28 -14.41
N LEU A 36 3.19 20.94 -15.45
CA LEU A 36 4.05 20.29 -16.43
C LEU A 36 5.32 19.70 -15.78
N ALA A 37 5.83 20.35 -14.73
CA ALA A 37 6.96 19.86 -13.94
C ALA A 37 6.68 18.51 -13.26
N ILE A 38 5.50 18.33 -12.65
CA ILE A 38 5.16 17.05 -11.99
C ILE A 38 4.95 15.95 -13.03
N ARG A 39 4.37 16.27 -14.19
CA ARG A 39 4.24 15.31 -15.31
C ARG A 39 5.60 14.85 -15.81
N PHE A 40 6.51 15.79 -16.03
CA PHE A 40 7.88 15.48 -16.46
C PHE A 40 8.57 14.62 -15.41
N HIS A 41 8.53 15.04 -14.13
CA HIS A 41 9.09 14.29 -13.00
C HIS A 41 8.55 12.86 -12.94
N ARG A 42 7.23 12.64 -13.02
CA ARG A 42 6.57 11.33 -13.05
C ARG A 42 7.12 10.40 -14.13
N VAL A 43 7.37 10.93 -15.33
CA VAL A 43 7.88 10.15 -16.47
C VAL A 43 9.38 9.89 -16.32
N THR A 44 10.14 10.85 -15.77
CA THR A 44 11.59 10.73 -15.61
C THR A 44 12.01 9.96 -14.36
N LEU A 45 11.13 9.82 -13.35
CA LEU A 45 11.47 9.22 -12.06
C LEU A 45 11.95 7.76 -12.17
N PRO A 46 11.33 6.87 -12.98
CA PRO A 46 11.83 5.52 -13.20
C PRO A 46 13.26 5.48 -13.77
N PHE A 47 13.61 6.44 -14.63
CA PHE A 47 14.96 6.52 -15.18
C PHE A 47 15.97 6.93 -14.12
N HIS A 48 15.64 7.92 -13.29
CA HIS A 48 16.52 8.36 -12.19
C HIS A 48 16.76 7.24 -11.17
N THR A 49 15.71 6.52 -10.78
CA THR A 49 15.82 5.42 -9.83
C THR A 49 16.58 4.23 -10.43
N SER A 50 16.41 3.96 -11.73
CA SER A 50 17.16 2.89 -12.43
C SER A 50 18.64 3.21 -12.53
N LEU A 51 19.00 4.48 -12.81
CA LEU A 51 20.40 4.92 -12.79
C LEU A 51 21.04 4.68 -11.41
N ILE A 52 20.31 4.98 -10.33
CA ILE A 52 20.80 4.74 -8.96
C ILE A 52 21.03 3.26 -8.67
N VAL A 53 20.14 2.38 -9.15
CA VAL A 53 20.35 0.92 -9.05
C VAL A 53 21.63 0.50 -9.78
N ILE A 54 21.82 0.97 -11.02
CA ILE A 54 23.02 0.67 -11.82
C ILE A 54 24.28 1.21 -11.10
N GLY A 55 24.23 2.43 -10.59
CA GLY A 55 25.32 3.05 -9.86
C GLY A 55 25.63 2.37 -8.52
N GLY A 56 24.63 1.81 -7.85
CA GLY A 56 24.79 1.01 -6.63
C GLY A 56 25.50 -0.32 -6.92
N PHE A 57 25.06 -1.05 -7.95
CA PHE A 57 25.74 -2.27 -8.39
C PHE A 57 27.16 -2.01 -8.89
N TYR A 58 27.38 -0.94 -9.64
CA TYR A 58 28.72 -0.55 -10.08
C TYR A 58 29.62 -0.22 -8.88
N HIS A 59 29.10 0.50 -7.89
CA HIS A 59 29.84 0.83 -6.67
C HIS A 59 30.26 -0.42 -5.89
N LEU A 60 29.35 -1.39 -5.76
CA LEU A 60 29.64 -2.71 -5.16
C LEU A 60 30.75 -3.41 -5.93
N TYR A 61 30.68 -3.46 -7.26
CA TYR A 61 31.68 -4.12 -8.09
C TYR A 61 33.07 -3.50 -7.96
N ASP A 62 33.17 -2.17 -8.07
CA ASP A 62 34.44 -1.44 -8.02
C ASP A 62 35.10 -1.50 -6.62
N ASN A 63 34.30 -1.61 -5.56
CA ASN A 63 34.79 -1.54 -4.18
C ASN A 63 34.67 -2.86 -3.41
N VAL A 64 34.34 -3.99 -4.06
CA VAL A 64 34.09 -5.28 -3.39
C VAL A 64 35.24 -5.76 -2.51
N HIS A 65 36.48 -5.43 -2.89
CA HIS A 65 37.69 -5.81 -2.13
C HIS A 65 38.05 -4.85 -0.99
N ARG A 66 37.36 -3.70 -0.90
CA ARG A 66 37.67 -2.62 0.05
C ARG A 66 36.59 -2.42 1.11
N LEU A 67 35.36 -2.84 0.83
CA LEU A 67 34.22 -2.65 1.72
C LEU A 67 34.27 -3.64 2.89
N SER A 68 33.99 -3.15 4.09
CA SER A 68 33.71 -4.01 5.23
C SER A 68 32.36 -4.73 5.05
N PHE A 69 32.15 -5.82 5.81
CA PHE A 69 30.89 -6.58 5.74
C PHE A 69 29.65 -5.70 6.00
N LEU A 70 29.72 -4.79 6.97
CA LEU A 70 28.61 -3.88 7.31
C LEU A 70 28.33 -2.88 6.17
N GLU A 71 29.37 -2.32 5.54
CA GLU A 71 29.19 -1.41 4.41
C GLU A 71 28.63 -2.14 3.19
N PHE A 72 29.13 -3.36 2.94
CA PHE A 72 28.66 -4.21 1.86
C PHE A 72 27.16 -4.55 2.02
N GLY A 73 26.75 -4.95 3.23
CA GLY A 73 25.35 -5.22 3.56
C GLY A 73 24.45 -3.99 3.39
N HIS A 74 24.86 -2.83 3.92
CA HIS A 74 24.13 -1.56 3.74
C HIS A 74 23.94 -1.18 2.26
N ILE A 75 24.99 -1.31 1.44
CA ILE A 75 24.92 -0.98 0.01
C ILE A 75 24.00 -1.96 -0.73
N ILE A 76 24.03 -3.26 -0.39
CA ILE A 76 23.09 -4.24 -0.95
C ILE A 76 21.65 -3.87 -0.57
N ILE A 77 21.37 -3.64 0.71
CA ILE A 77 20.01 -3.32 1.19
C ILE A 77 19.48 -2.07 0.48
N THR A 78 20.29 -1.00 0.41
CA THR A 78 19.90 0.25 -0.25
C THR A 78 19.73 0.08 -1.77
N THR A 79 20.53 -0.75 -2.43
CA THR A 79 20.39 -1.06 -3.86
C THR A 79 19.14 -1.89 -4.14
N LEU A 80 18.83 -2.90 -3.32
CA LEU A 80 17.59 -3.68 -3.42
C LEU A 80 16.35 -2.80 -3.16
N LEU A 81 16.42 -1.90 -2.17
CA LEU A 81 15.36 -0.94 -1.89
C LEU A 81 15.15 0.02 -3.08
N ALA A 82 16.23 0.45 -3.73
CA ALA A 82 16.16 1.26 -4.95
C ALA A 82 15.48 0.49 -6.10
N MET A 83 15.76 -0.81 -6.27
CA MET A 83 15.08 -1.65 -7.27
C MET A 83 13.57 -1.74 -7.02
N VAL A 84 13.18 -1.93 -5.76
CA VAL A 84 11.76 -1.92 -5.38
C VAL A 84 11.12 -0.56 -5.66
N THR A 85 11.86 0.53 -5.49
CA THR A 85 11.43 1.88 -5.81
C THR A 85 11.27 2.09 -7.32
N VAL A 86 12.15 1.51 -8.15
CA VAL A 86 12.00 1.52 -9.62
C VAL A 86 10.66 0.90 -10.00
N LEU A 87 10.36 -0.31 -9.51
CA LEU A 87 9.09 -0.99 -9.81
C LEU A 87 7.88 -0.14 -9.44
N ARG A 88 7.91 0.48 -8.25
CA ARG A 88 6.83 1.36 -7.78
C ARG A 88 6.75 2.67 -8.57
N SER A 89 7.86 3.24 -9.03
CA SER A 89 7.86 4.47 -9.82
C SER A 89 7.23 4.31 -11.21
N VAL A 90 7.13 3.08 -11.74
CA VAL A 90 6.46 2.78 -13.00
C VAL A 90 4.93 2.83 -12.86
N LEU A 91 4.38 2.48 -11.69
CA LEU A 91 2.94 2.38 -11.44
C LEU A 91 2.10 3.57 -11.93
N PRO A 92 2.46 4.84 -11.63
CA PRO A 92 1.63 5.99 -12.00
C PRO A 92 1.51 6.20 -13.51
N ASN A 93 2.42 5.61 -14.27
CA ASN A 93 2.42 5.64 -15.73
C ASN A 93 1.56 4.53 -16.34
N LEU A 94 1.12 3.55 -15.54
CA LEU A 94 0.26 2.45 -16.01
C LEU A 94 -1.21 2.88 -16.03
N GLN A 95 -1.85 2.75 -17.18
CA GLN A 95 -3.29 3.02 -17.32
C GLN A 95 -4.12 2.13 -16.40
N LYS A 96 -3.73 0.86 -16.20
CA LYS A 96 -4.41 -0.06 -15.29
C LYS A 96 -4.45 0.46 -13.85
N PHE A 97 -3.35 1.04 -13.35
CA PHE A 97 -3.31 1.64 -12.03
C PHE A 97 -4.27 2.84 -11.91
N ASN A 98 -4.28 3.69 -12.93
CA ASN A 98 -5.19 4.84 -13.00
C ASN A 98 -6.66 4.41 -13.03
N SER A 99 -7.00 3.36 -13.79
CA SER A 99 -8.33 2.76 -13.81
C SER A 99 -8.72 2.15 -12.48
N LEU A 100 -7.82 1.42 -11.81
CA LEU A 100 -8.05 0.84 -10.48
C LEU A 100 -8.38 1.93 -9.46
N LEU A 101 -7.57 3.01 -9.41
CA LEU A 101 -7.80 4.09 -8.46
C LEU A 101 -9.10 4.87 -8.76
N SER A 102 -9.45 5.01 -10.03
CA SER A 102 -10.75 5.56 -10.43
C SER A 102 -11.90 4.70 -9.92
N LYS A 103 -11.85 3.39 -10.19
CA LYS A 103 -12.86 2.41 -9.73
C LYS A 103 -12.97 2.40 -8.21
N PHE A 104 -11.84 2.48 -7.51
CA PHE A 104 -11.80 2.57 -6.05
C PHE A 104 -12.59 3.77 -5.52
N ILE A 105 -12.32 4.98 -6.03
CA ILE A 105 -12.91 6.22 -5.54
C ILE A 105 -14.36 6.40 -6.00
N ASN A 106 -14.66 6.09 -7.26
CA ASN A 106 -15.94 6.45 -7.87
C ASN A 106 -17.01 5.36 -7.69
N ASP A 107 -16.63 4.09 -7.64
CA ASP A 107 -17.58 2.98 -7.70
C ASP A 107 -17.53 2.10 -6.45
N PHE A 108 -16.32 1.74 -6.00
CA PHE A 108 -16.14 0.74 -4.95
C PHE A 108 -16.35 1.31 -3.55
N HIS A 109 -15.88 2.52 -3.26
CA HIS A 109 -15.88 3.09 -1.91
C HIS A 109 -17.23 2.97 -1.17
N LEU A 110 -17.21 2.50 0.10
CA LEU A 110 -18.42 2.22 0.89
C LEU A 110 -19.38 3.40 1.03
N MET A 111 -18.86 4.63 1.00
CA MET A 111 -19.64 5.87 0.97
C MET A 111 -20.80 5.83 -0.03
N HIS A 112 -20.61 5.21 -1.20
CA HIS A 112 -21.63 5.10 -2.25
C HIS A 112 -22.76 4.13 -1.89
N PHE A 113 -22.52 3.21 -0.94
CA PHE A 113 -23.48 2.18 -0.51
C PHE A 113 -24.21 2.55 0.78
N THR A 114 -23.89 3.69 1.40
CA THR A 114 -24.48 4.13 2.69
C THR A 114 -26.00 4.28 2.65
N HIS A 115 -26.58 4.56 1.48
CA HIS A 115 -28.03 4.71 1.31
C HIS A 115 -28.81 3.39 1.39
N LYS A 116 -28.14 2.23 1.35
CA LYS A 116 -28.79 0.91 1.31
C LYS A 116 -29.26 0.40 2.67
N GLY A 117 -28.78 0.98 3.77
CA GLY A 117 -29.24 0.61 5.12
C GLY A 117 -28.35 1.10 6.25
N GLU A 118 -28.85 1.01 7.48
CA GLU A 118 -28.15 1.49 8.69
C GLU A 118 -26.82 0.76 8.92
N TYR A 119 -26.78 -0.56 8.66
CA TYR A 119 -25.56 -1.34 8.81
C TYR A 119 -24.46 -0.90 7.82
N PHE A 120 -24.84 -0.52 6.59
CA PHE A 120 -23.90 0.02 5.60
C PHE A 120 -23.30 1.35 6.07
N GLU A 121 -24.12 2.24 6.62
CA GLU A 121 -23.64 3.51 7.16
C GLU A 121 -22.71 3.31 8.36
N LYS A 122 -23.07 2.42 9.28
CA LYS A 122 -22.24 2.05 10.43
C LYS A 122 -20.88 1.50 9.98
N MET A 123 -20.89 0.60 9.01
CA MET A 123 -19.67 -0.01 8.46
C MET A 123 -18.78 1.05 7.77
N ASN A 124 -19.37 1.91 6.94
CA ASN A 124 -18.62 3.00 6.29
C ASN A 124 -17.93 3.91 7.33
N LYS A 125 -18.65 4.32 8.38
CA LYS A 125 -18.08 5.15 9.46
C LYS A 125 -16.91 4.45 10.17
N MET A 126 -17.04 3.15 10.45
CA MET A 126 -15.98 2.37 11.07
C MET A 126 -14.74 2.26 10.18
N VAL A 127 -14.92 1.91 8.90
CA VAL A 127 -13.83 1.80 7.93
C VAL A 127 -13.15 3.14 7.69
N ASP A 128 -13.91 4.23 7.58
CA ASP A 128 -13.36 5.59 7.43
C ASP A 128 -12.56 5.99 8.68
N LEU A 129 -12.99 5.62 9.89
CA LEU A 129 -12.26 5.89 11.12
C LEU A 129 -10.91 5.15 11.16
N ILE A 130 -10.93 3.84 10.86
CA ILE A 130 -9.71 3.01 10.80
C ILE A 130 -8.75 3.54 9.72
N SER A 131 -9.29 3.86 8.54
CA SER A 131 -8.54 4.43 7.42
C SER A 131 -7.86 5.75 7.79
N ASN A 132 -8.57 6.63 8.51
CA ASN A 132 -8.00 7.88 9.02
C ASN A 132 -6.87 7.66 10.01
N TYR A 133 -7.08 6.80 11.01
CA TYR A 133 -6.08 6.53 12.03
C TYR A 133 -4.82 5.91 11.42
N TYR A 134 -5.00 4.88 10.58
CA TYR A 134 -3.89 4.21 9.92
C TYR A 134 -3.12 5.14 8.99
N THR A 135 -3.81 5.98 8.20
CA THR A 135 -3.16 6.99 7.35
C THR A 135 -2.30 7.95 8.15
N MET A 136 -2.79 8.43 9.29
CA MET A 136 -2.04 9.36 10.15
C MET A 136 -0.77 8.71 10.71
N VAL A 137 -0.89 7.50 11.26
CA VAL A 137 0.25 6.75 11.82
C VAL A 137 1.28 6.41 10.74
N SER A 138 0.85 5.85 9.61
CA SER A 138 1.75 5.46 8.52
C SER A 138 2.46 6.67 7.91
N THR A 139 1.77 7.80 7.77
CA THR A 139 2.39 9.04 7.27
C THR A 139 3.45 9.58 8.25
N CYS A 140 3.17 9.52 9.56
CA CYS A 140 4.14 9.91 10.59
C CYS A 140 5.40 9.03 10.53
N MET A 141 5.20 7.71 10.52
CA MET A 141 6.30 6.73 10.43
C MET A 141 7.14 6.91 9.16
N MET A 142 6.50 7.21 8.03
CA MET A 142 7.17 7.50 6.76
C MET A 142 8.14 8.69 6.90
N TYR A 143 7.68 9.83 7.43
CA TYR A 143 8.53 11.00 7.61
C TYR A 143 9.63 10.78 8.64
N VAL A 144 9.33 10.11 9.77
CA VAL A 144 10.35 9.78 10.78
C VAL A 144 11.42 8.87 10.17
N GLY A 145 11.04 7.83 9.43
CA GLY A 145 11.97 6.93 8.76
C GLY A 145 12.87 7.65 7.74
N MET A 146 12.27 8.52 6.92
CA MET A 146 13.02 9.35 5.96
C MET A 146 14.04 10.26 6.66
N LEU A 147 13.65 10.91 7.76
CA LEU A 147 14.55 11.78 8.53
C LEU A 147 15.69 10.96 9.15
N MET A 148 15.38 9.84 9.82
CA MET A 148 16.39 9.00 10.48
C MET A 148 17.41 8.44 9.50
N PHE A 149 16.99 8.08 8.28
CA PHE A 149 17.88 7.58 7.24
C PHE A 149 18.92 8.61 6.76
N ASN A 150 18.59 9.92 6.85
CA ASN A 150 19.48 11.00 6.42
C ASN A 150 20.24 11.66 7.57
N ILE A 151 19.70 11.61 8.81
CA ILE A 151 20.31 12.24 9.99
C ILE A 151 21.67 11.64 10.31
N GLY A 152 21.83 10.31 10.30
CA GLY A 152 23.08 9.63 10.65
C GLY A 152 24.30 10.17 9.88
N PRO A 153 24.34 10.04 8.54
CA PRO A 153 25.47 10.53 7.75
C PRO A 153 25.60 12.05 7.82
N THR A 154 24.50 12.80 7.86
CA THR A 154 24.56 14.27 7.98
C THR A 154 25.20 14.70 9.30
N PHE A 155 24.83 14.07 10.42
CA PHE A 155 25.36 14.37 11.73
C PHE A 155 26.85 14.02 11.84
N ASN A 156 27.25 12.84 11.35
CA ASN A 156 28.65 12.43 11.33
C ASN A 156 29.51 13.38 10.48
N ASN A 157 29.03 13.74 9.29
CA ASN A 157 29.71 14.70 8.42
C ASN A 157 29.89 16.06 9.08
N VAL A 158 28.83 16.64 9.66
CA VAL A 158 28.90 17.95 10.33
C VAL A 158 29.81 17.89 11.55
N ARG A 159 29.70 16.84 12.37
CA ARG A 159 30.54 16.65 13.57
C ARG A 159 32.03 16.59 13.22
N ASN A 160 32.40 15.79 12.23
CA ASN A 160 33.81 15.56 11.90
C ASN A 160 34.43 16.72 11.10
N THR A 161 33.65 17.40 10.25
CA THR A 161 34.17 18.52 9.44
C THR A 161 34.13 19.87 10.16
N VAL A 162 33.03 20.21 10.84
CA VAL A 162 32.85 21.54 11.42
C VAL A 162 33.37 21.60 12.86
N PHE A 163 33.06 20.59 13.67
CA PHE A 163 33.38 20.61 15.10
C PHE A 163 34.77 20.01 15.39
N LEU A 164 35.05 18.81 14.89
CA LEU A 164 36.31 18.11 15.16
C LEU A 164 37.43 18.46 14.17
N LYS A 165 37.10 19.05 13.01
CA LYS A 165 38.03 19.45 11.94
C LYS A 165 39.07 18.38 11.61
N THR A 166 38.62 17.14 11.50
CA THR A 166 39.52 16.00 11.29
C THR A 166 40.10 16.02 9.87
N GLU A 167 41.44 16.08 9.77
CA GLU A 167 42.14 16.31 8.49
C GLU A 167 41.98 15.18 7.46
N ASN A 168 41.62 13.95 7.89
CA ASN A 168 41.49 12.76 7.02
C ASN A 168 40.11 12.08 7.10
N TYR A 169 39.04 12.83 7.36
CA TYR A 169 37.70 12.24 7.43
C TYR A 169 37.07 12.04 6.04
N SER A 170 36.68 10.80 5.73
CA SER A 170 35.89 10.48 4.53
C SER A 170 34.40 10.74 4.78
N MET A 171 33.78 11.57 3.94
CA MET A 171 32.35 11.90 4.07
C MET A 171 31.46 10.67 3.84
N GLU A 172 30.46 10.54 4.70
CA GLU A 172 29.48 9.45 4.68
C GLU A 172 28.21 9.86 3.92
N TYR A 173 27.57 8.90 3.25
CA TYR A 173 26.31 9.11 2.54
C TYR A 173 25.24 8.10 2.96
N SER A 174 23.97 8.50 2.86
CA SER A 174 22.85 7.58 3.06
C SER A 174 22.76 6.53 1.96
N VAL A 175 23.06 6.93 0.71
CA VAL A 175 23.08 6.04 -0.45
C VAL A 175 24.42 6.21 -1.16
N TYR A 176 25.12 5.10 -1.35
CA TYR A 176 26.39 5.04 -2.08
C TYR A 176 26.13 4.56 -3.51
N TYR A 177 26.57 5.35 -4.48
CA TYR A 177 26.53 5.01 -5.91
C TYR A 177 27.76 5.62 -6.60
N SER A 178 28.16 5.06 -7.72
CA SER A 178 29.27 5.60 -8.53
C SER A 178 29.12 5.21 -10.00
N TYR A 179 29.79 5.94 -10.89
CA TYR A 179 29.81 5.65 -12.33
C TYR A 179 31.24 5.76 -12.88
N PRO A 180 31.55 5.15 -14.04
CA PRO A 180 32.83 5.34 -14.69
C PRO A 180 33.15 6.84 -14.89
N GLY A 181 34.25 7.31 -14.28
CA GLY A 181 34.67 8.71 -14.36
C GLY A 181 33.90 9.71 -13.49
N PHE A 182 32.93 9.27 -12.69
CA PHE A 182 32.17 10.13 -11.79
C PHE A 182 32.02 9.50 -10.39
N LYS A 183 32.60 10.15 -9.39
CA LYS A 183 32.46 9.78 -7.98
C LYS A 183 31.65 10.86 -7.26
N PRO A 184 30.44 10.55 -6.78
CA PRO A 184 29.62 11.51 -6.02
C PRO A 184 30.33 12.04 -4.77
N LEU A 185 31.30 11.29 -4.25
CA LEU A 185 32.19 11.67 -3.15
C LEU A 185 32.89 13.02 -3.37
N ASP A 186 33.17 13.39 -4.61
CA ASP A 186 33.86 14.64 -4.94
C ASP A 186 32.93 15.87 -4.87
N TYR A 187 31.61 15.66 -4.78
CA TYR A 187 30.57 16.71 -4.81
C TYR A 187 29.61 16.62 -3.62
N VAL A 188 30.17 16.65 -2.40
CA VAL A 188 29.47 16.28 -1.17
C VAL A 188 28.16 16.99 -0.89
N THR A 189 28.12 18.33 -1.04
CA THR A 189 26.90 19.11 -0.79
C THR A 189 25.78 18.74 -1.77
N ILE A 190 26.10 18.61 -3.06
CA ILE A 190 25.13 18.31 -4.11
C ILE A 190 24.64 16.86 -3.96
N ALA A 191 25.55 15.92 -3.71
CA ALA A 191 25.22 14.51 -3.46
C ALA A 191 24.31 14.34 -2.23
N SER A 192 24.53 15.12 -1.17
CA SER A 192 23.71 15.08 0.06
C SER A 192 22.29 15.60 -0.20
N ILE A 193 22.14 16.73 -0.90
CA ILE A 193 20.82 17.26 -1.29
C ILE A 193 20.08 16.25 -2.18
N TYR A 194 20.79 15.65 -3.12
CA TYR A 194 20.21 14.65 -4.01
C TYR A 194 19.81 13.37 -3.26
N ASN A 195 20.58 12.92 -2.27
CA ASN A 195 20.21 11.80 -1.40
C ASN A 195 18.95 12.07 -0.56
N CYS A 196 18.77 13.28 -0.05
CA CYS A 196 17.52 13.69 0.60
C CYS A 196 16.33 13.61 -0.37
N TYR A 197 16.51 14.08 -1.61
CA TYR A 197 15.50 13.98 -2.66
C TYR A 197 15.17 12.52 -3.02
N LEU A 198 16.17 11.65 -3.18
CA LEU A 198 15.99 10.23 -3.45
C LEU A 198 15.26 9.55 -2.29
N SER A 199 15.65 9.83 -1.05
CA SER A 199 15.02 9.30 0.16
C SER A 199 13.55 9.69 0.26
N TYR A 200 13.22 10.95 -0.06
CA TYR A 200 11.84 11.42 -0.09
C TYR A 200 11.00 10.67 -1.13
N ASN A 201 11.48 10.56 -2.39
CA ASN A 201 10.75 9.84 -3.44
C ASN A 201 10.62 8.34 -3.10
N CYS A 202 11.67 7.71 -2.58
CA CYS A 202 11.65 6.32 -2.14
C CYS A 202 10.59 6.10 -1.05
N SER A 203 10.65 6.88 0.03
CA SER A 203 9.75 6.74 1.17
C SER A 203 8.29 6.99 0.77
N THR A 204 8.03 8.04 -0.02
CA THR A 204 6.67 8.37 -0.47
C THR A 204 6.09 7.33 -1.43
N LEU A 205 6.87 6.80 -2.38
CA LEU A 205 6.38 5.76 -3.29
C LEU A 205 6.16 4.43 -2.56
N LEU A 206 7.11 4.03 -1.70
CA LEU A 206 7.03 2.77 -0.96
C LEU A 206 5.84 2.80 0.03
N CYS A 207 5.90 3.69 1.02
CA CYS A 207 4.89 3.77 2.07
C CYS A 207 3.56 4.30 1.53
N GLY A 208 3.57 5.14 0.49
CA GLY A 208 2.36 5.71 -0.07
C GLY A 208 1.52 4.72 -0.86
N PHE A 209 2.14 3.90 -1.71
CA PHE A 209 1.39 2.85 -2.42
C PHE A 209 0.96 1.73 -1.48
N ASP A 210 1.77 1.40 -0.48
CA ASP A 210 1.37 0.41 0.53
C ASP A 210 0.19 0.92 1.35
N LEU A 211 0.19 2.21 1.74
CA LEU A 211 -0.95 2.82 2.40
C LEU A 211 -2.20 2.81 1.51
N LEU A 212 -2.08 3.14 0.22
CA LEU A 212 -3.20 3.05 -0.73
C LEU A 212 -3.77 1.63 -0.81
N LEU A 213 -2.91 0.61 -0.87
CA LEU A 213 -3.29 -0.79 -0.85
C LEU A 213 -4.06 -1.13 0.44
N PHE A 214 -3.55 -0.74 1.61
CA PHE A 214 -4.24 -0.97 2.89
C PHE A 214 -5.62 -0.31 2.93
N LEU A 215 -5.78 0.90 2.39
CA LEU A 215 -7.09 1.55 2.31
C LEU A 215 -8.06 0.78 1.41
N MET A 216 -7.61 0.30 0.26
CA MET A 216 -8.41 -0.54 -0.63
C MET A 216 -8.83 -1.84 0.07
N ILE A 217 -7.92 -2.45 0.84
CA ILE A 217 -8.19 -3.65 1.65
C ILE A 217 -9.22 -3.35 2.76
N PHE A 218 -9.10 -2.24 3.50
CA PHE A 218 -10.08 -1.90 4.54
C PHE A 218 -11.49 -1.70 3.98
N GLN A 219 -11.61 -1.05 2.81
CA GLN A 219 -12.89 -0.92 2.12
C GLN A 219 -13.43 -2.29 1.69
N THR A 220 -12.57 -3.16 1.15
CA THR A 220 -12.93 -4.54 0.78
C THR A 220 -13.43 -5.35 1.98
N ILE A 221 -12.72 -5.28 3.11
CA ILE A 221 -13.12 -5.91 4.37
C ILE A 221 -14.50 -5.42 4.82
N GLY A 222 -14.76 -4.10 4.74
CA GLY A 222 -16.07 -3.55 5.07
C GLY A 222 -17.19 -4.08 4.17
N HIS A 223 -16.96 -4.22 2.86
CA HIS A 223 -17.92 -4.88 1.96
C HIS A 223 -18.16 -6.35 2.33
N VAL A 224 -17.12 -7.09 2.70
CA VAL A 224 -17.25 -8.50 3.13
C VAL A 224 -18.07 -8.60 4.43
N TYR A 225 -17.86 -7.72 5.40
CA TYR A 225 -18.68 -7.69 6.62
C TYR A 225 -20.15 -7.37 6.35
N ILE A 226 -20.43 -6.47 5.42
CA ILE A 226 -21.80 -6.18 4.99
C ILE A 226 -22.43 -7.40 4.33
N LEU A 227 -21.73 -8.04 3.40
CA LEU A 227 -22.22 -9.25 2.74
C LEU A 227 -22.50 -10.35 3.77
N ARG A 228 -21.59 -10.56 4.71
CA ARG A 228 -21.77 -11.50 5.82
C ARG A 228 -23.01 -11.16 6.65
N HIS A 229 -23.19 -9.89 7.02
CA HIS A 229 -24.36 -9.45 7.78
C HIS A 229 -25.67 -9.72 7.01
N ASN A 230 -25.70 -9.44 5.71
CA ASN A 230 -26.88 -9.70 4.87
C ASN A 230 -27.20 -11.19 4.76
N LEU A 231 -26.18 -12.06 4.72
CA LEU A 231 -26.36 -13.52 4.70
C LEU A 231 -26.77 -14.09 6.06
N GLU A 232 -26.25 -13.53 7.17
CA GLU A 232 -26.63 -13.96 8.53
C GLU A 232 -28.05 -13.52 8.91
N ASN A 233 -28.52 -12.39 8.36
CA ASN A 233 -29.87 -11.85 8.59
C ASN A 233 -30.81 -12.13 7.41
N PHE A 234 -30.52 -13.18 6.65
CA PHE A 234 -31.34 -13.60 5.51
C PHE A 234 -32.69 -14.10 6.02
N PRO A 235 -33.82 -13.71 5.39
CA PRO A 235 -35.15 -14.03 5.93
C PRO A 235 -35.40 -15.55 5.92
N SER A 236 -35.78 -16.09 7.08
CA SER A 236 -36.29 -17.45 7.21
C SER A 236 -37.75 -17.53 6.74
N PRO A 237 -38.25 -18.71 6.33
CA PRO A 237 -39.65 -18.86 5.92
C PRO A 237 -40.58 -18.55 7.10
N ASN A 238 -41.61 -17.74 6.88
CA ASN A 238 -42.59 -17.45 7.93
C ASN A 238 -43.57 -18.60 8.14
N ASN A 239 -43.82 -19.40 7.08
CA ASN A 239 -44.77 -20.50 7.13
C ASN A 239 -44.14 -21.80 7.63
N LYS A 240 -44.59 -22.21 8.81
CA LYS A 240 -44.29 -23.50 9.43
C LYS A 240 -45.43 -24.46 9.16
N ILE A 241 -45.25 -25.36 8.20
CA ILE A 241 -46.24 -26.39 7.87
C ILE A 241 -45.92 -27.62 8.72
N MET A 242 -46.86 -28.04 9.58
CA MET A 242 -46.71 -29.25 10.37
C MET A 242 -47.17 -30.45 9.53
N LEU A 243 -46.23 -31.28 9.09
CA LEU A 243 -46.54 -32.51 8.37
C LEU A 243 -46.79 -33.62 9.39
N THR A 244 -48.05 -34.03 9.50
CA THR A 244 -48.46 -35.22 10.25
C THR A 244 -48.34 -36.43 9.33
N PHE A 245 -47.38 -37.32 9.58
CA PHE A 245 -47.27 -38.57 8.83
C PHE A 245 -48.46 -39.48 9.16
N LEU A 246 -49.41 -39.61 8.23
CA LEU A 246 -50.49 -40.58 8.27
C LEU A 246 -49.98 -41.92 7.71
N GLY A 247 -49.22 -42.66 8.52
CA GLY A 247 -48.77 -43.99 8.14
C GLY A 247 -47.65 -44.56 9.02
N ASP A 248 -47.99 -45.03 10.22
CA ASP A 248 -48.00 -46.46 10.55
C ASP A 248 -48.27 -46.65 12.05
N LYS A 249 -48.98 -47.71 12.40
CA LYS A 249 -49.53 -47.98 13.74
C LYS A 249 -48.51 -48.09 14.89
N TYR A 250 -47.21 -47.96 14.65
CA TYR A 250 -46.17 -48.14 15.65
C TYR A 250 -44.93 -47.27 15.40
N ARG A 251 -44.98 -45.99 15.79
CA ARG A 251 -43.88 -45.21 16.40
C ARG A 251 -44.26 -43.72 16.43
N ASN A 252 -44.01 -43.11 17.59
CA ASN A 252 -44.04 -41.69 17.95
C ASN A 252 -44.64 -40.70 16.92
N LYS A 253 -45.71 -40.02 17.34
CA LYS A 253 -46.30 -38.83 16.68
C LYS A 253 -45.33 -37.62 16.75
N GLU A 254 -44.15 -37.74 16.16
CA GLU A 254 -43.26 -36.60 15.97
C GLU A 254 -43.61 -35.96 14.63
N GLY A 255 -44.40 -34.89 14.67
CA GLY A 255 -44.69 -34.10 13.49
C GLY A 255 -43.41 -33.43 13.00
N CYS A 256 -43.16 -33.48 11.68
CA CYS A 256 -42.05 -32.74 11.08
C CYS A 256 -42.56 -31.32 10.74
N ILE A 257 -41.90 -30.31 11.30
CA ILE A 257 -42.16 -28.91 10.92
C ILE A 257 -41.36 -28.63 9.66
N CYS A 258 -42.04 -28.51 8.53
CA CYS A 258 -41.43 -28.07 7.28
C CYS A 258 -41.66 -26.57 7.10
N GLU A 259 -40.58 -25.81 7.06
CA GLU A 259 -40.61 -24.39 6.75
C GLU A 259 -40.58 -24.20 5.23
N LYS A 260 -41.62 -23.60 4.65
CA LYS A 260 -41.73 -23.40 3.20
C LYS A 260 -42.06 -21.94 2.89
N PHE A 261 -41.33 -21.35 1.96
CA PHE A 261 -41.62 -20.00 1.48
C PHE A 261 -42.89 -20.00 0.63
N ASP A 262 -43.73 -18.99 0.85
CA ASP A 262 -44.84 -18.69 -0.06
C ASP A 262 -44.33 -18.16 -1.41
N PRO A 263 -45.13 -18.18 -2.48
CA PRO A 263 -44.69 -17.69 -3.80
C PRO A 263 -44.17 -16.24 -3.79
N GLU A 264 -44.82 -15.35 -3.03
CA GLU A 264 -44.39 -13.95 -2.87
C GLU A 264 -43.12 -13.84 -2.02
N GLU A 265 -42.99 -14.63 -0.96
CA GLU A 265 -41.78 -14.69 -0.13
C GLU A 265 -40.59 -15.22 -0.94
N ASN A 266 -40.81 -16.25 -1.75
CA ASN A 266 -39.78 -16.85 -2.60
C ASN A 266 -39.27 -15.83 -3.65
N LYS A 267 -40.16 -14.97 -4.16
CA LYS A 267 -39.77 -13.88 -5.05
C LYS A 267 -38.90 -12.84 -4.33
N LEU A 268 -39.26 -12.46 -3.11
CA LEU A 268 -38.50 -11.51 -2.29
C LEU A 268 -37.14 -12.08 -1.87
N VAL A 269 -37.10 -13.36 -1.48
CA VAL A 269 -35.88 -14.12 -1.19
C VAL A 269 -34.96 -14.17 -2.41
N SER A 270 -35.51 -14.48 -3.59
CA SER A 270 -34.74 -14.52 -4.84
C SER A 270 -34.10 -13.16 -5.17
N LEU A 271 -34.83 -12.06 -4.97
CA LEU A 271 -34.29 -10.71 -5.15
C LEU A 271 -33.15 -10.40 -4.17
N LYS A 272 -33.33 -10.69 -2.87
CA LYS A 272 -32.26 -10.51 -1.87
C LYS A 272 -31.04 -11.36 -2.15
N LEU A 273 -31.23 -12.59 -2.62
CA LEU A 273 -30.13 -13.47 -3.02
C LEU A 273 -29.38 -12.88 -4.21
N ALA A 274 -30.10 -12.38 -5.22
CA ALA A 274 -29.51 -11.72 -6.38
C ALA A 274 -28.68 -10.48 -5.97
N GLU A 275 -29.18 -9.68 -5.03
CA GLU A 275 -28.43 -8.53 -4.48
C GLU A 275 -27.14 -8.95 -3.76
N CYS A 276 -27.18 -10.03 -2.98
CA CYS A 276 -25.99 -10.57 -2.30
C CYS A 276 -24.96 -11.09 -3.31
N ILE A 277 -25.41 -11.81 -4.34
CA ILE A 277 -24.56 -12.31 -5.43
C ILE A 277 -23.91 -11.14 -6.17
N GLU A 278 -24.68 -10.09 -6.47
CA GLU A 278 -24.16 -8.92 -7.19
C GLU A 278 -23.14 -8.15 -6.36
N HIS A 279 -23.40 -7.97 -5.06
CA HIS A 279 -22.42 -7.36 -4.15
C HIS A 279 -21.15 -8.23 -4.06
N HIS A 280 -21.27 -9.56 -3.98
CA HIS A 280 -20.12 -10.45 -3.99
C HIS A 280 -19.30 -10.36 -5.29
N LYS A 281 -19.94 -10.24 -6.45
CA LYS A 281 -19.24 -10.02 -7.73
C LYS A 281 -18.45 -8.71 -7.76
N ILE A 282 -19.00 -7.63 -7.20
CA ILE A 282 -18.28 -6.34 -7.07
C ILE A 282 -17.00 -6.54 -6.25
N ILE A 283 -17.09 -7.27 -5.13
CA ILE A 283 -15.94 -7.57 -4.26
C ILE A 283 -14.88 -8.38 -5.02
N ILE A 284 -15.26 -9.47 -5.68
CA ILE A 284 -14.33 -10.32 -6.43
C ILE A 284 -13.69 -9.54 -7.56
N SER A 285 -14.47 -8.82 -8.37
CA SER A 285 -13.96 -8.06 -9.52
C SER A 285 -12.95 -6.99 -9.08
N PHE A 286 -13.22 -6.27 -7.99
CA PHE A 286 -12.28 -5.28 -7.50
C PHE A 286 -11.00 -5.92 -6.93
N THR A 287 -11.14 -7.05 -6.22
CA THR A 287 -10.01 -7.77 -5.65
C THR A 287 -9.11 -8.40 -6.73
N ASP A 288 -9.69 -8.86 -7.84
CA ASP A 288 -8.92 -9.34 -8.99
C ASP A 288 -8.11 -8.21 -9.63
N ASP A 289 -8.73 -7.06 -9.92
CA ASP A 289 -8.04 -5.88 -10.45
C ASP A 289 -6.89 -5.41 -9.54
N LEU A 290 -7.15 -5.41 -8.21
CA LEU A 290 -6.15 -5.07 -7.20
C LEU A 290 -4.97 -6.06 -7.23
N SER A 291 -5.26 -7.35 -7.32
CA SER A 291 -4.25 -8.42 -7.29
C SER A 291 -3.39 -8.46 -8.56
N GLN A 292 -3.97 -8.17 -9.72
CA GLN A 292 -3.22 -8.07 -10.99
C GLN A 292 -2.15 -6.97 -10.95
N ILE A 293 -2.41 -5.86 -10.24
CA ILE A 293 -1.48 -4.73 -10.13
C ILE A 293 -0.51 -4.93 -8.96
N PHE A 294 -1.03 -5.14 -7.74
CA PHE A 294 -0.21 -5.18 -6.53
C PHE A 294 0.41 -6.55 -6.25
N GLY A 295 -0.11 -7.64 -6.81
CA GLY A 295 0.41 -9.00 -6.59
C GLY A 295 1.89 -9.15 -6.94
N PRO A 296 2.33 -8.81 -8.17
CA PRO A 296 3.74 -8.85 -8.53
C PRO A 296 4.61 -7.92 -7.67
N ILE A 297 4.11 -6.72 -7.34
CA ILE A 297 4.84 -5.76 -6.50
C ILE A 297 5.06 -6.30 -5.10
N LEU A 298 4.02 -6.91 -4.51
CA LEU A 298 4.12 -7.55 -3.21
C LEU A 298 5.14 -8.68 -3.24
N ALA A 299 5.16 -9.51 -4.28
CA ALA A 299 6.15 -10.58 -4.41
C ALA A 299 7.60 -10.03 -4.41
N PHE A 300 7.88 -8.97 -5.16
CA PHE A 300 9.18 -8.30 -5.13
C PHE A 300 9.47 -7.64 -3.77
N ASN A 301 8.47 -7.07 -3.12
CA ASN A 301 8.62 -6.48 -1.79
C ASN A 301 8.95 -7.54 -0.73
N TYR A 302 8.30 -8.72 -0.79
CA TYR A 302 8.62 -9.86 0.08
C TYR A 302 10.02 -10.38 -0.16
N PHE A 303 10.45 -10.49 -1.42
CA PHE A 303 11.83 -10.88 -1.75
C PHE A 303 12.85 -9.89 -1.17
N PHE A 304 12.62 -8.59 -1.32
CA PHE A 304 13.44 -7.56 -0.72
C PHE A 304 13.51 -7.68 0.82
N HIS A 305 12.36 -7.84 1.49
CA HIS A 305 12.32 -7.99 2.94
C HIS A 305 13.05 -9.25 3.40
N LEU A 306 12.88 -10.37 2.70
CA LEU A 306 13.57 -11.62 3.02
C LEU A 306 15.09 -11.42 3.01
N VAL A 307 15.63 -10.90 1.90
CA VAL A 307 17.08 -10.68 1.78
C VAL A 307 17.58 -9.66 2.80
N SER A 308 16.87 -8.54 2.96
CA SER A 308 17.28 -7.47 3.86
C SER A 308 17.24 -7.89 5.33
N CYS A 309 16.20 -8.60 5.76
CA CYS A 309 16.12 -9.10 7.14
C CYS A 309 17.22 -10.13 7.42
N CYS A 310 17.53 -11.01 6.47
CA CYS A 310 18.65 -11.94 6.63
C CYS A 310 20.00 -11.21 6.78
N LEU A 311 20.26 -10.19 5.94
CA LEU A 311 21.48 -9.39 6.04
C LEU A 311 21.55 -8.61 7.36
N LEU A 312 20.48 -7.94 7.75
CA LEU A 312 20.42 -7.20 9.02
C LEU A 312 20.65 -8.12 10.23
N LEU A 313 20.11 -9.35 10.22
CA LEU A 313 20.35 -10.32 11.30
C LEU A 313 21.81 -10.76 11.36
N LEU A 314 22.47 -10.94 10.21
CA LEU A 314 23.90 -11.25 10.15
C LEU A 314 24.74 -10.07 10.66
N GLU A 315 24.42 -8.84 10.24
CA GLU A 315 25.08 -7.62 10.70
C GLU A 315 24.93 -7.45 12.23
N CYS A 316 23.75 -7.70 12.78
CA CYS A 316 23.53 -7.69 14.23
C CYS A 316 24.35 -8.77 14.94
N SER A 317 24.50 -9.96 14.35
CA SER A 317 25.29 -11.05 14.94
C SER A 317 26.79 -10.73 14.97
N GLU A 318 27.32 -10.09 13.92
CA GLU A 318 28.72 -9.66 13.87
C GLU A 318 28.99 -8.42 14.73
N GLY A 319 28.03 -7.48 14.82
CA GLY A 319 28.13 -6.29 15.66
C GLY A 319 28.33 -6.61 17.15
N VAL A 320 27.83 -7.76 17.62
CA VAL A 320 28.03 -8.26 18.99
C VAL A 320 29.46 -8.84 19.19
N ARG A 321 30.19 -9.16 18.12
CA ARG A 321 31.53 -9.79 18.19
C ARG A 321 32.71 -8.83 18.12
N LYS A 322 32.50 -7.51 18.04
CA LYS A 322 33.59 -6.53 18.16
C LYS A 322 33.76 -6.12 19.64
N PRO A 323 34.84 -6.56 20.34
CA PRO A 323 35.24 -5.96 21.62
C PRO A 323 35.76 -4.53 21.45
#